data_AF-A0A7X9ZV17-F1
#
_entry.id   AF-A0A7X9ZV17-F1
#
_cell.length_a   1.000
_cell.length_b   1.000
_cell.length_c   1.000
_cell.angle_alpha   90.00
_cell.angle_beta   90.00
_cell.angle_gamma   90.00
#
_symmetry.space_group_name_H-M   'P 1'
#
loop_
_entity.id
_entity.type
_entity.pdbx_description
1 polymer ?
#
loop_
_entity_poly.entity_id
_entity_poly.type
_entity_poly.pdbx_seq_one_letter_code
_entity_poly.pdbx_strand_id
1 'polypeptide(L)'
;MPTGTMAGTPQVLLAHHLKQLKLPTVLREYEKLARECARDGVDHSRYLLRLIELELIDRERRTVERRIRAARFPAVKSFDTFDFTAIPGLNKMLVLELARCEYILRRENIIAL
;
A
#
# COMPACT_ATOMS: atom_id res chain seq x y z
N MET A 1 25.05 -14.39 38.30
CA MET A 1 25.43 -15.40 37.29
C MET A 1 24.61 -15.14 36.03
N PRO A 2 25.19 -15.11 34.82
CA PRO A 2 25.96 -13.95 34.34
C PRO A 2 25.41 -13.29 33.05
N THR A 3 25.81 -12.02 32.85
CA THR A 3 26.26 -11.36 31.60
C THR A 3 25.34 -11.21 30.37
N GLY A 4 24.84 -9.98 30.19
CA GLY A 4 25.07 -9.10 29.03
C GLY A 4 24.94 -9.66 27.61
N THR A 5 23.96 -9.16 26.83
CA THR A 5 24.10 -9.07 25.36
C THR A 5 23.22 -8.03 24.62
N MET A 6 22.27 -7.30 25.22
CA MET A 6 21.32 -6.49 24.40
C MET A 6 21.62 -4.99 24.31
N ALA A 7 22.86 -4.54 24.55
CA ALA A 7 23.24 -3.13 24.46
C ALA A 7 23.53 -2.66 23.02
N GLY A 8 22.63 -2.98 22.08
CA GLY A 8 22.47 -2.15 20.88
C GLY A 8 21.65 -0.92 21.26
N THR A 9 21.93 0.25 20.69
CA THR A 9 21.06 1.44 20.82
C THR A 9 19.61 1.01 20.56
N PRO A 10 18.60 1.46 21.34
CA PRO A 10 17.20 1.04 21.16
C PRO A 10 16.70 1.07 19.70
N GLN A 11 17.22 2.00 18.90
CA GLN A 11 16.98 2.16 17.47
C GLN A 11 17.49 0.98 16.64
N VAL A 12 18.64 0.39 17.00
CA VAL A 12 19.22 -0.78 16.33
C VAL A 12 18.36 -2.01 16.55
N LEU A 13 17.91 -2.24 17.79
CA LEU A 13 16.99 -3.34 18.11
C LEU A 13 15.64 -3.14 17.41
N LEU A 14 15.09 -1.93 17.45
CA LEU A 14 13.85 -1.59 16.75
C LEU A 14 13.98 -1.88 15.25
N ALA A 15 15.05 -1.41 14.61
CA ALA A 15 15.30 -1.64 13.20
C ALA A 15 15.40 -3.13 12.87
N HIS A 16 16.05 -3.92 13.73
CA HIS A 16 16.12 -5.37 13.58
C HIS A 16 14.73 -6.02 13.65
N HIS A 17 13.92 -5.69 14.65
CA HIS A 17 12.57 -6.24 14.82
C HIS A 17 11.63 -5.84 13.67
N LEU A 18 11.68 -4.58 13.20
CA LEU A 18 10.89 -4.14 12.06
C LEU A 18 11.25 -4.88 10.77
N LYS A 19 12.53 -5.23 10.57
CA LYS A 19 12.95 -6.10 9.46
C LYS A 19 12.39 -7.52 9.61
N GLN A 20 12.46 -8.11 10.81
CA GLN A 20 11.90 -9.45 11.08
C GLN A 20 10.38 -9.51 10.84
N LEU A 21 9.66 -8.46 11.26
CA LEU A 21 8.22 -8.32 11.06
C LEU A 21 7.83 -7.93 9.64
N LYS A 22 8.81 -7.67 8.76
CA LYS A 22 8.60 -7.20 7.39
C LYS A 22 7.77 -5.92 7.35
N LEU A 23 8.15 -4.92 8.16
CA LEU A 23 7.54 -3.59 8.22
C LEU A 23 8.48 -2.52 7.63
N PRO A 24 8.80 -2.58 6.31
CA PRO A 24 9.81 -1.72 5.69
C PRO A 24 9.42 -0.24 5.65
N THR A 25 8.12 0.09 5.62
CA THR A 25 7.67 1.49 5.60
C THR A 25 7.73 2.07 6.99
N VAL A 26 7.32 1.31 8.02
CA VAL A 26 7.53 1.70 9.42
C VAL A 26 9.03 1.95 9.67
N LEU A 27 9.90 1.04 9.25
CA LEU A 27 11.36 1.18 9.40
C LEU A 27 11.90 2.50 8.82
N ARG A 28 11.36 2.94 7.68
CA ARG A 28 11.81 4.16 6.99
C ARG A 28 11.21 5.43 7.58
N GLU A 29 9.96 5.38 8.04
CA GLU A 29 9.17 6.57 8.37
C GLU A 29 9.04 6.87 9.88
N TYR A 30 9.30 5.89 10.77
CA TYR A 30 9.00 6.05 12.21
C TYR A 30 9.63 7.28 12.86
N GLU A 31 10.91 7.58 12.59
CA GLU A 31 11.59 8.73 13.20
C GLU A 31 11.07 10.07 12.70
N LYS A 32 10.72 10.14 11.40
CA LYS A 32 10.16 11.34 10.81
C LYS A 32 8.79 11.61 11.39
N LEU A 33 7.92 10.59 11.41
CA LEU A 33 6.56 10.73 11.91
C LEU A 33 6.52 10.97 13.43
N ALA A 34 7.46 10.40 14.19
CA ALA A 34 7.58 10.67 15.62
C ALA A 34 7.90 12.15 15.89
N ARG A 35 8.82 12.75 15.11
CA ARG A 35 9.14 14.18 15.21
C ARG A 35 7.97 15.08 14.80
N GLU A 36 7.20 14.68 13.79
CA GLU A 36 5.99 15.40 13.38
C GLU A 36 4.91 15.32 14.47
N CYS A 37 4.60 14.12 14.97
CA CYS A 37 3.60 13.91 16.01
C CYS A 37 3.96 14.61 17.32
N ALA A 38 5.24 14.64 17.70
CA ALA A 38 5.71 15.39 18.87
C ALA A 38 5.52 16.90 18.72
N ARG A 39 5.69 17.46 17.51
CA ARG A 39 5.42 18.89 17.24
C ARG A 39 3.92 19.20 17.28
N ASP A 40 3.10 18.29 16.78
CA ASP A 40 1.65 18.47 16.65
C ASP A 40 0.87 18.09 17.92
N GLY A 41 1.55 17.63 18.97
CA GLY A 41 0.91 17.17 20.21
C GLY A 41 0.04 15.92 20.03
N VAL A 42 0.35 15.09 19.02
CA VAL A 42 -0.39 13.87 18.72
C VAL A 42 -0.02 12.79 19.72
N ASP A 43 -1.04 12.12 20.28
CA ASP A 43 -0.86 11.04 21.24
C ASP A 43 -0.27 9.77 20.60
N HIS A 44 0.31 8.91 21.43
CA HIS A 44 1.01 7.70 21.00
C HIS A 44 0.13 6.74 20.17
N SER A 45 -1.16 6.61 20.51
CA SER A 45 -2.08 5.73 19.79
C SER A 45 -2.32 6.24 18.36
N ARG A 46 -2.50 7.55 18.19
CA ARG A 46 -2.63 8.16 16.86
C ARG A 46 -1.33 8.11 16.05
N TYR A 47 -0.17 8.27 16.68
CA TYR A 47 1.12 8.07 16.02
C TYR A 47 1.24 6.63 15.48
N LEU A 48 0.92 5.63 16.32
CA LEU A 48 0.95 4.24 15.90
C LEU A 48 -0.03 3.97 14.76
N LEU A 49 -1.26 4.48 14.84
CA LEU A 49 -2.25 4.35 13.78
C LEU A 49 -1.71 4.88 12.45
N ARG A 50 -1.19 6.12 12.44
CA ARG A 50 -0.63 6.73 11.21
C ARG A 50 0.52 5.92 10.63
N LEU A 51 1.41 5.37 11.47
CA LEU A 51 2.50 4.49 10.98
C LEU A 51 1.97 3.22 10.31
N ILE A 52 0.97 2.58 10.92
CA ILE A 52 0.41 1.35 10.38
C ILE A 52 -0.39 1.62 9.11
N GLU A 53 -1.12 2.73 9.02
CA GLU A 53 -1.80 3.17 7.80
C GLU A 53 -0.81 3.37 6.65
N LEU A 54 0.32 4.05 6.90
CA LEU A 54 1.39 4.22 5.89
C LEU A 54 1.92 2.86 5.40
N GLU A 55 2.15 1.92 6.31
CA GLU A 55 2.62 0.58 5.95
C GLU A 55 1.60 -0.21 5.13
N LEU A 56 0.30 -0.12 5.47
CA LEU A 56 -0.77 -0.78 4.73
C LEU A 56 -0.87 -0.23 3.30
N ILE A 57 -0.86 1.09 3.13
CA ILE A 57 -0.92 1.76 1.82
C ILE A 57 0.28 1.35 0.95
N ASP A 58 1.50 1.43 1.48
CA ASP A 58 2.71 1.06 0.75
C ASP A 58 2.72 -0.44 0.37
N ARG A 59 2.18 -1.30 1.24
CA ARG A 59 2.10 -2.74 1.00
C ARG A 59 1.10 -3.08 -0.10
N GLU A 60 -0.05 -2.44 -0.11
CA GLU A 60 -1.04 -2.58 -1.17
C GLU A 60 -0.45 -2.14 -2.51
N ARG A 61 0.15 -0.95 -2.54
CA ARG A 61 0.83 -0.41 -3.73
C ARG A 61 1.88 -1.37 -4.28
N ARG A 62 2.80 -1.87 -3.44
CA ARG A 62 3.84 -2.83 -3.86
C ARG A 62 3.25 -4.16 -4.35
N THR A 63 2.14 -4.59 -3.76
CA THR A 63 1.45 -5.81 -4.20
C THR A 63 0.88 -5.63 -5.61
N VAL A 64 0.24 -4.49 -5.89
CA VAL A 64 -0.26 -4.12 -7.22
C VAL A 64 0.88 -4.02 -8.22
N GLU A 65 1.93 -3.26 -7.92
CA GLU A 65 3.11 -3.10 -8.78
C GLU A 65 3.78 -4.45 -9.11
N ARG A 66 3.92 -5.33 -8.10
CA ARG A 66 4.46 -6.67 -8.29
C ARG A 66 3.59 -7.52 -9.21
N ARG A 67 2.26 -7.46 -9.07
CA ARG A 67 1.31 -8.20 -9.94
C ARG A 67 1.39 -7.71 -11.38
N ILE A 68 1.43 -6.39 -11.59
CA ILE A 68 1.60 -5.78 -12.92
C ILE A 68 2.91 -6.24 -13.56
N ARG A 69 4.03 -6.19 -12.82
CA ARG A 69 5.33 -6.66 -13.31
C ARG A 69 5.33 -8.15 -13.65
N ALA A 70 4.68 -8.97 -12.82
CA ALA A 70 4.58 -10.41 -13.03
C ALA A 70 3.74 -10.78 -14.27
N ALA A 71 2.74 -9.96 -14.63
CA ALA A 71 1.91 -10.16 -15.81
C ALA A 71 2.64 -9.93 -17.15
N ARG A 72 3.82 -9.29 -17.13
CA ARG A 72 4.67 -9.05 -18.31
C ARG A 72 3.92 -8.39 -19.48
N PHE A 73 3.06 -7.41 -19.17
CA PHE A 73 2.37 -6.65 -20.21
C PHE A 73 3.37 -5.98 -21.16
N PRO A 74 3.14 -6.00 -22.48
CA PRO A 74 4.00 -5.30 -23.46
C PRO A 74 4.10 -3.80 -23.20
N ALA A 75 3.06 -3.21 -22.63
CA ALA A 75 3.03 -1.83 -22.15
C ALA A 75 2.11 -1.74 -20.93
N VAL A 76 2.45 -0.87 -19.98
CA VAL A 76 1.55 -0.54 -18.86
C VAL A 76 0.56 0.51 -19.36
N LYS A 77 -0.72 0.13 -19.47
CA LYS A 77 -1.82 1.05 -19.80
C LYS A 77 -2.83 1.04 -18.66
N SER A 78 -3.23 2.22 -18.19
CA SER A 78 -4.32 2.40 -17.23
C SER A 78 -5.54 3.00 -17.92
N PHE A 79 -6.71 2.86 -17.30
CA PHE A 79 -7.93 3.53 -17.78
C PHE A 79 -7.79 5.06 -17.79
N ASP A 80 -6.96 5.64 -16.92
CA ASP A 80 -6.72 7.10 -16.88
C ASP A 80 -6.08 7.62 -18.17
N THR A 81 -5.30 6.76 -18.85
CA THR A 81 -4.62 7.08 -20.11
C THR A 81 -5.41 6.63 -21.34
N PHE A 82 -6.56 5.98 -21.15
CA PHE A 82 -7.35 5.47 -22.26
C PHE A 82 -8.26 6.55 -22.83
N ASP A 83 -8.10 6.84 -24.12
CA ASP A 83 -9.00 7.73 -24.85
C ASP A 83 -10.28 7.00 -25.24
N PHE A 84 -11.33 7.19 -24.41
CA PHE A 84 -12.65 6.62 -24.69
C PHE A 84 -13.32 7.23 -25.93
N THR A 85 -12.88 8.39 -26.42
CA THR A 85 -13.45 9.01 -27.63
C THR A 85 -13.01 8.26 -28.90
N ALA A 86 -11.91 7.51 -28.83
CA ALA A 86 -11.45 6.63 -29.91
C ALA A 86 -12.42 5.48 -30.22
N ILE A 87 -13.35 5.16 -29.29
CA ILE A 87 -14.40 4.14 -29.49
C ILE A 87 -15.76 4.75 -29.12
N PRO A 88 -16.45 5.42 -30.07
CA PRO A 88 -17.68 6.18 -29.79
C PRO A 88 -18.84 5.36 -29.17
N GLY A 89 -18.89 4.05 -29.41
CA GLY A 89 -19.90 3.16 -28.84
C GLY A 89 -19.59 2.61 -27.45
N LEU A 90 -18.39 2.86 -26.91
CA LEU A 90 -17.97 2.31 -25.64
C LEU A 90 -18.50 3.16 -24.47
N ASN A 91 -19.38 2.56 -23.66
CA ASN A 91 -19.89 3.24 -22.47
C ASN A 91 -18.79 3.32 -21.38
N LYS A 92 -18.16 4.49 -21.28
CA LYS A 92 -17.12 4.79 -20.29
C LYS A 92 -17.57 4.51 -18.85
N MET A 93 -18.79 4.90 -18.47
CA MET A 93 -19.27 4.72 -17.10
C MET A 93 -19.37 3.24 -16.74
N LEU A 94 -19.95 2.43 -17.63
CA LEU A 94 -20.06 1.00 -17.43
C LEU A 94 -18.68 0.33 -17.34
N VAL A 95 -17.72 0.71 -18.20
CA VAL A 95 -16.35 0.17 -18.15
C VAL A 95 -15.69 0.47 -16.81
N LEU A 96 -15.78 1.72 -16.32
CA LEU A 96 -15.19 2.10 -15.03
C LEU A 96 -15.91 1.43 -13.85
N GLU A 97 -17.22 1.21 -13.95
CA GLU A 97 -17.98 0.46 -12.96
C GLU A 97 -17.50 -0.99 -12.86
N LEU A 98 -17.41 -1.68 -14.00
CA LEU A 98 -16.93 -3.06 -14.09
C LEU A 98 -15.46 -3.19 -13.64
N ALA A 99 -14.63 -2.18 -13.88
CA ALA A 99 -13.23 -2.18 -13.43
C ALA A 99 -13.09 -2.30 -11.90
N ARG A 100 -14.09 -1.87 -11.12
CA ARG A 100 -14.12 -2.02 -9.66
C ARG A 100 -14.35 -3.47 -9.20
N CYS A 101 -14.74 -4.36 -10.12
CA CYS A 101 -14.95 -5.78 -9.88
C CYS A 101 -16.01 -6.12 -8.81
N GLU A 102 -16.91 -5.19 -8.46
CA GLU A 102 -17.96 -5.44 -7.45
C GLU A 102 -18.92 -6.58 -7.85
N TYR A 103 -19.13 -6.79 -9.15
CA TYR A 103 -19.94 -7.89 -9.68
C TYR A 103 -19.43 -9.27 -9.25
N ILE A 104 -18.12 -9.42 -8.97
CA ILE A 104 -17.54 -10.67 -8.44
C ILE A 104 -18.07 -10.94 -7.04
N LEU A 105 -18.10 -9.92 -6.18
CA LEU A 105 -18.62 -10.04 -4.81
C LEU A 105 -20.13 -10.32 -4.80
N ARG A 106 -20.85 -9.70 -5.74
CA ARG A 106 -22.30 -9.87 -5.92
C ARG A 106 -22.69 -11.16 -6.64
N ARG A 107 -21.73 -11.88 -7.23
CA ARG A 107 -21.94 -13.08 -8.06
C ARG A 107 -22.83 -12.79 -9.28
N GLU A 108 -22.65 -11.63 -9.89
CA GLU A 108 -23.37 -11.20 -11.09
C GLU A 108 -22.60 -11.61 -12.35
N ASN A 109 -23.33 -12.02 -13.39
CA ASN A 109 -22.75 -12.39 -14.68
C ASN A 109 -22.56 -11.16 -15.56
N ILE A 110 -21.39 -11.05 -16.19
CA ILE A 110 -21.09 -10.02 -17.19
C ILE A 110 -21.06 -10.69 -18.56
N ILE A 111 -21.86 -10.18 -19.50
CA ILE A 111 -21.90 -10.65 -20.89
C ILE A 111 -21.35 -9.52 -21.77
N ALA A 112 -20.30 -9.80 -22.53
CA ALA A 112 -19.79 -8.94 -23.59
C ALA A 112 -20.24 -9.52 -24.94
N LEU A 113 -21.00 -8.72 -25.71
CA LEU A 113 -21.55 -9.08 -27.02
C LEU A 113 -20.71 -8.48 -28.15
#